data_AF-A0A3S9MC12-F1
#
_entry.id   AF-A0A3S9MC12-F1
#
_cell.length_a   1.000
_cell.length_b   1.000
_cell.length_c   1.000
_cell.angle_alpha   90.00
_cell.angle_beta   90.00
_cell.angle_gamma   90.00
#
_symmetry.space_group_name_H-M   'P 1'
#
loop_
_entity.id
_entity.type
_entity.pdbx_description
1 polymer ?
#
loop_
_entity_poly.entity_id
_entity_poly.type
_entity_poly.pdbx_seq_one_letter_code
_entity_poly.pdbx_strand_id
1 'polypeptide(L)'
;MRVPRLVGLMAMDAREAAKSHGLVLNAPDRPDFHLTVVDYVVRQYPQPGAEVPQDSMVYIWFDFGEGEGGGGVREPRIPRPPSGGMQRELDEPGDPYPVVSSA
;
A
#
# COMPACT_ATOMS: atom_id res chain seq x y z
N MET A 1 -24.16 -5.49 9.38
CA MET A 1 -23.61 -4.29 10.02
C MET A 1 -22.25 -3.98 9.40
N ARG A 2 -21.82 -2.72 9.31
CA ARG A 2 -20.51 -2.38 8.75
C ARG A 2 -19.46 -2.14 9.83
N VAL A 3 -18.25 -2.65 9.61
CA VAL A 3 -17.12 -2.43 10.52
C VAL A 3 -16.68 -0.96 10.46
N PRO A 4 -16.60 -0.24 11.60
CA PRO A 4 -16.13 1.13 11.63
C PRO A 4 -14.63 1.20 11.28
N ARG A 5 -14.20 2.37 10.84
CA ARG A 5 -12.77 2.65 10.65
C ARG A 5 -12.14 2.93 12.01
N LEU A 6 -11.32 2.00 12.48
CA LEU A 6 -10.57 2.08 13.74
C LEU A 6 -9.10 2.45 13.52
N VAL A 7 -8.55 2.20 12.33
CA VAL A 7 -7.17 2.60 11.98
C VAL A 7 -6.98 4.11 12.15
N GLY A 8 -5.96 4.48 12.91
CA GLY A 8 -5.59 5.85 13.25
C GLY A 8 -6.27 6.39 14.51
N LEU A 9 -7.21 5.65 15.12
CA LEU A 9 -7.79 6.02 16.40
C LEU A 9 -6.86 5.63 17.55
N MET A 10 -6.93 6.40 18.63
CA MET A 10 -6.35 5.99 19.92
C MET A 10 -7.02 4.71 20.40
N ALA A 11 -6.27 3.88 21.12
CA ALA A 11 -6.76 2.63 21.70
C ALA A 11 -8.08 2.82 22.47
N MET A 12 -8.21 3.92 23.23
CA MET A 12 -9.41 4.25 23.99
C MET A 12 -10.62 4.53 23.08
N ASP A 13 -10.42 5.36 22.05
CA ASP A 13 -11.47 5.74 21.11
C ASP A 13 -11.90 4.55 20.25
N ALA A 14 -10.94 3.72 19.82
CA ALA A 14 -11.22 2.51 19.08
C ALA A 14 -12.12 1.56 19.89
N ARG A 15 -11.84 1.42 21.20
CA ARG A 15 -12.66 0.62 22.12
C ARG A 15 -14.08 1.18 22.28
N GLU A 16 -14.19 2.50 22.44
CA GLU A 16 -15.49 3.15 22.58
C GLU A 16 -16.32 2.99 21.29
N ALA A 17 -15.70 3.22 20.13
CA ALA A 17 -16.32 3.02 18.83
C ALA A 17 -16.76 1.57 18.63
N ALA A 18 -15.93 0.59 18.96
CA ALA A 18 -16.33 -0.82 18.87
C ALA A 18 -17.52 -1.13 19.79
N LYS A 19 -17.51 -0.62 21.02
CA LYS A 19 -18.58 -0.84 21.99
C LYS A 19 -19.91 -0.22 21.56
N SER A 20 -19.91 1.00 21.01
CA SER A 20 -21.13 1.65 20.50
C SER A 20 -21.75 0.90 19.33
N HIS A 21 -20.91 0.18 18.59
CA HIS A 21 -21.28 -0.65 17.46
C HIS A 21 -21.61 -2.11 17.84
N GLY A 22 -21.34 -2.55 19.08
CA GLY A 22 -21.55 -3.94 19.50
C GLY A 22 -20.52 -4.90 18.87
N LEU A 23 -19.25 -4.48 18.81
CA LEU A 23 -18.12 -5.28 18.34
C LEU A 23 -17.16 -5.58 19.48
N VAL A 24 -16.50 -6.73 19.41
CA VAL A 24 -15.46 -7.13 20.35
C VAL A 24 -14.10 -6.90 19.72
N LEU A 25 -13.23 -6.16 20.40
CA LEU A 25 -11.85 -5.94 19.94
C LEU A 25 -10.90 -6.97 20.55
N ASN A 26 -10.00 -7.48 19.71
CA ASN A 26 -8.89 -8.33 20.12
C ASN A 26 -7.57 -7.77 19.57
N ALA A 27 -6.57 -7.63 20.44
CA ALA A 27 -5.24 -7.12 20.08
C ALA A 27 -4.19 -8.20 20.40
N PRO A 28 -3.84 -9.06 19.42
CA PRO A 28 -2.92 -10.17 19.67
C PRO A 28 -1.49 -9.71 19.97
N ASP A 29 -1.09 -8.53 19.51
CA ASP A 29 0.23 -7.92 19.75
C ASP A 29 0.32 -7.21 21.11
N ARG A 30 -0.84 -6.82 21.68
CA ARG A 30 -1.00 -6.10 22.96
C ARG A 30 -2.14 -6.75 23.78
N PRO A 31 -1.86 -7.86 24.50
CA PRO A 31 -2.87 -8.49 25.36
C PRO A 31 -3.37 -7.56 26.47
N ASP A 32 -2.53 -6.63 26.91
CA ASP A 32 -2.87 -5.62 27.93
C ASP A 32 -3.61 -4.40 27.37
N PHE A 33 -4.06 -4.42 26.11
CA PHE A 33 -4.82 -3.33 25.46
C PHE A 33 -6.02 -2.83 26.30
N HIS A 34 -6.61 -3.71 27.10
CA HIS A 34 -7.72 -3.37 27.98
C HIS A 34 -7.33 -2.38 29.11
N LEU A 35 -6.04 -2.33 29.47
CA LEU A 35 -5.46 -1.48 30.50
C LEU A 35 -4.91 -0.19 29.87
N THR A 36 -5.79 0.80 29.68
CA THR A 36 -5.50 2.19 29.25
C THR A 36 -4.18 2.35 28.48
N VAL A 37 -4.15 1.84 27.25
CA VAL A 37 -2.98 1.94 26.36
C VAL A 37 -3.03 3.25 25.57
N VAL A 38 -1.90 3.95 25.50
CA VAL A 38 -1.71 5.22 24.78
C VAL A 38 -1.12 4.99 23.39
N ASP A 39 -1.60 3.94 22.71
CA ASP A 39 -1.15 3.57 21.36
C ASP A 39 -2.26 3.84 20.35
N TYR A 40 -1.87 3.98 19.08
CA TYR A 40 -2.77 4.16 17.96
C TYR A 40 -2.90 2.86 17.16
N VAL A 41 -4.11 2.59 16.68
CA VAL A 41 -4.36 1.41 15.86
C VAL A 41 -3.73 1.61 14.48
N VAL A 42 -2.78 0.75 14.11
CA VAL A 42 -2.11 0.79 12.80
C VAL A 42 -2.78 -0.09 11.77
N ARG A 43 -3.46 -1.15 12.23
CA ARG A 43 -4.11 -2.13 11.36
C ARG A 43 -5.37 -2.67 12.01
N GLN A 44 -6.33 -3.04 11.18
CA GLN A 44 -7.52 -3.77 11.61
C GLN A 44 -7.90 -4.85 10.60
N TYR A 45 -8.59 -5.86 11.09
CA TYR A 45 -9.24 -6.90 10.30
C TYR A 45 -10.51 -7.38 11.01
N PRO A 46 -11.67 -7.45 10.34
CA PRO A 46 -11.92 -7.13 8.93
C PRO A 46 -11.69 -5.65 8.56
N GLN A 47 -11.56 -5.37 7.26
CA GLN A 47 -11.31 -4.02 6.76
C GLN A 47 -12.50 -3.08 7.08
N PRO A 48 -12.25 -1.77 7.23
CA PRO A 48 -13.32 -0.79 7.39
C PRO A 48 -14.38 -0.91 6.30
N GLY A 49 -15.65 -0.86 6.68
CA GLY A 49 -16.78 -1.01 5.77
C GLY A 49 -17.18 -2.44 5.42
N ALA A 50 -16.40 -3.45 5.83
CA ALA A 50 -16.77 -4.85 5.66
C ALA A 50 -18.07 -5.17 6.40
N GLU A 51 -18.90 -6.04 5.83
CA GLU A 51 -20.14 -6.47 6.46
C GLU A 51 -19.90 -7.65 7.39
N VAL A 52 -20.28 -7.48 8.65
CA VAL A 52 -20.14 -8.49 9.70
C VAL A 52 -21.46 -8.66 10.47
N PRO A 53 -21.68 -9.85 11.06
CA PRO A 53 -22.71 -10.06 12.08
C PRO A 53 -22.48 -9.16 13.30
N GLN A 54 -23.55 -8.92 14.08
CA GLN A 54 -23.43 -8.28 15.38
C GLN A 54 -22.56 -9.13 16.33
N ASP A 55 -21.86 -8.49 17.27
CA ASP A 55 -20.97 -9.13 18.23
C ASP A 55 -19.77 -9.87 17.59
N SER A 56 -19.45 -9.53 16.34
CA SER A 56 -18.27 -10.08 15.67
C SER A 56 -16.97 -9.54 16.29
N MET A 57 -15.95 -10.40 16.28
CA MET A 57 -14.60 -10.04 16.73
C MET A 57 -13.85 -9.30 15.62
N VAL A 58 -13.28 -8.15 15.98
CA VAL A 58 -12.39 -7.36 15.13
C VAL A 58 -11.00 -7.38 15.73
N TYR A 59 -10.03 -7.79 14.94
CA TYR A 59 -8.63 -7.81 15.30
C TYR A 59 -8.01 -6.46 14.98
N ILE A 60 -7.26 -5.92 15.93
CA ILE A 60 -6.51 -4.67 15.78
C ILE A 60 -5.06 -4.90 16.16
N TRP A 61 -4.19 -4.08 15.58
CA TRP A 61 -2.77 -4.07 15.90
C TRP A 61 -2.32 -2.63 16.16
N PHE A 62 -1.34 -2.49 17.02
CA PHE A 62 -0.71 -1.24 17.42
C PHE A 62 0.71 -1.11 16.85
N ASP A 63 1.34 -2.23 16.51
CA ASP A 63 2.62 -2.27 15.79
C ASP A 63 2.46 -2.88 14.39
N PHE A 64 3.28 -2.43 13.44
CA PHE A 64 3.27 -2.90 12.05
C PHE A 64 3.89 -4.30 11.89
N GLY A 65 4.50 -4.86 12.94
CA GLY A 65 5.18 -6.16 12.89
C GLY A 65 6.40 -6.17 11.96
N GLU A 66 7.33 -7.09 12.18
CA GLU A 66 8.52 -7.21 11.34
C GLU A 66 8.12 -7.76 9.96
N GLY A 67 8.03 -6.87 8.96
CA GLY A 67 7.80 -7.22 7.55
C GLY A 67 6.38 -7.04 7.01
N GLU A 68 5.40 -6.62 7.83
CA GLU A 68 4.01 -6.38 7.40
C GLU A 68 3.64 -4.89 7.32
N GLY A 69 4.65 -4.03 7.20
CA GLY A 69 4.52 -2.60 6.92
C GLY A 69 3.96 -2.35 5.51
N GLY A 70 2.66 -2.58 5.31
CA GLY A 70 1.89 -2.24 4.11
C GLY A 70 1.73 -0.73 3.84
N GLY A 71 2.65 0.08 4.36
CA GLY A 71 2.79 1.51 4.13
C GLY A 71 4.10 1.85 3.42
N GLY A 72 4.70 0.91 2.68
CA GLY A 72 5.78 1.24 1.75
C GLY A 72 5.26 2.21 0.69
N VAL A 73 5.92 3.35 0.52
CA VAL A 73 5.78 4.18 -0.68
C VAL A 73 6.09 3.25 -1.86
N ARG A 74 5.06 2.82 -2.60
CA ARG A 74 5.31 2.18 -3.89
C ARG A 74 5.90 3.26 -4.77
N GLU A 75 7.20 3.14 -5.04
CA GLU A 75 7.86 4.00 -6.00
C GLU A 75 6.98 4.09 -7.26
N PRO A 76 6.56 5.30 -7.70
CA PRO A 76 5.72 5.44 -8.87
C PRO A 76 6.40 4.72 -10.03
N ARG A 77 5.76 3.67 -10.56
CA ARG A 77 6.27 3.01 -11.76
C ARG A 77 6.20 4.03 -12.88
N ILE A 78 7.33 4.66 -13.18
CA ILE A 78 7.48 5.54 -14.34
C ILE A 78 6.96 4.74 -15.55
N PRO A 79 5.98 5.26 -16.32
CA PRO A 79 5.56 4.60 -17.54
C PRO A 79 6.80 4.42 -18.43
N ARG A 80 7.11 3.18 -18.84
CA ARG A 80 8.11 2.97 -19.89
C ARG A 80 7.67 3.79 -21.10
N PRO A 81 8.55 4.59 -21.72
CA PRO A 81 8.20 5.26 -22.96
C PRO A 81 7.79 4.19 -24.00
N PRO A 82 6.83 4.49 -24.89
CA PRO A 82 6.43 3.55 -25.92
C PRO A 82 7.64 3.19 -26.79
N SER A 83 7.82 1.90 -27.06
CA SER A 83 8.76 1.40 -28.08
C SER A 83 8.22 1.79 -29.45
N GLY A 84 8.51 3.01 -29.89
CA GLY A 84 7.95 3.56 -31.13
C GLY A 84 8.59 4.88 -31.52
N GLY A 85 9.92 4.91 -31.59
CA GLY A 85 10.67 5.96 -32.28
C GLY A 85 11.00 5.51 -33.70
N MET A 86 10.75 6.40 -34.66
CA MET A 86 10.72 6.16 -36.11
C MET A 86 12.07 5.66 -36.65
N GLN A 87 12.06 4.65 -37.53
CA GLN A 87 13.20 4.29 -38.35
C GLN A 87 13.57 5.50 -39.20
N ARG A 88 14.66 6.18 -38.86
CA ARG A 88 15.25 7.18 -39.76
C ARG A 88 15.78 6.42 -40.96
N GLU A 89 15.30 6.81 -42.13
CA GLU A 89 15.60 6.16 -43.40
C GLU A 89 17.11 6.04 -43.60
N LEU A 90 17.52 4.87 -44.05
CA LEU A 90 18.89 4.55 -44.42
C LEU A 90 19.25 5.44 -45.63
N ASP A 91 20.20 6.36 -45.51
CA ASP A 91 20.72 7.05 -46.69
C ASP A 91 21.38 6.00 -47.62
N GLU A 92 20.89 5.94 -48.87
CA GLU A 92 21.43 5.09 -49.94
C GLU A 92 22.89 5.48 -50.31
N PRO A 93 23.66 4.55 -50.89
CA PRO A 93 25.12 4.52 -50.80
C PRO A 93 25.77 5.59 -51.69
N GLY A 94 26.66 6.38 -51.10
CA GLY A 94 27.53 7.29 -51.83
C GLY A 94 28.60 6.54 -52.61
N ASP A 95 28.38 6.42 -53.91
CA ASP A 95 29.28 5.92 -54.94
C ASP A 95 30.61 6.70 -55.00
N PRO A 96 31.80 6.07 -54.86
CA PRO A 96 33.07 6.74 -55.07
C PRO A 96 33.60 6.49 -56.49
N TYR A 97 33.24 7.35 -57.44
CA TYR A 97 33.99 7.50 -58.71
C TYR A 97 34.90 8.75 -58.64
N PRO A 98 35.94 8.89 -59.49
CA PRO A 98 37.09 8.01 -59.72
C PRO A 98 38.45 8.79 -59.65
N VAL A 99 39.58 8.06 -59.58
CA VAL A 99 40.94 8.30 -60.18
C VAL A 99 41.52 9.74 -60.19
N VAL A 100 42.71 10.05 -59.64
CA VAL A 100 44.05 9.97 -60.29
C VAL A 100 45.21 10.04 -59.28
N SER A 101 46.20 9.17 -59.53
CA SER A 101 47.63 9.05 -59.16
C SER A 101 48.44 10.22 -58.56
N SER A 102 49.41 9.86 -57.70
CA SER A 102 50.87 10.21 -57.67
C SER A 102 51.36 10.06 -56.21
N ALA A 103 52.51 9.46 -55.85
CA ALA A 103 53.81 9.35 -56.51
C ALA A 103 54.55 8.07 -56.10
#